data_AF-A0A2H0VGD2-F1
#
_entry.id   AF-A0A2H0VGD2-F1
#
_cell.length_a   1.000
_cell.length_b   1.000
_cell.length_c   1.000
_cell.angle_alpha   90.00
_cell.angle_beta   90.00
_cell.angle_gamma   90.00
#
_symmetry.space_group_name_H-M   'P 1'
#
loop_
_entity.id
_entity.type
_entity.pdbx_description
1 polymer ?
#
loop_
_entity_poly.entity_id
_entity_poly.type
_entity_poly.pdbx_seq_one_letter_code
_entity_poly.pdbx_strand_id
1 'polypeptide(L)'
;MKEKLIQKVEKEDIKVPELLPGESAIVLQRHEKYEMRDEAESKGSLIQEDAEAASKRYKEYFKSLFSKDTTSDTMILFVSSDTNYKEGGYRSMETAQLALWAAVSVLEELGINPSERIINLHLDFNTKPFDSMNLDVRPDRHLIGPKFIEESPEYVQYMKDKYGDLDGYGYDLSTKAWGVHEDDGEAEKRKELGAEGVYEVLERVKRSISIYARYARMFHSKHSDKKLLIWATSHYDTISPLVKDTTDTDFSEFLDVEYGGGVVIRLGNKEQEAYLEAQGQSVPIKLKKDKANN
;
A
#
# COMPACT_ATOMS: atom_id res chain seq x y z
N MET A 1 20.12 -20.68 -8.63
CA MET A 1 18.84 -20.63 -9.37
C MET A 1 18.65 -19.19 -9.80
N LYS A 2 18.29 -18.90 -11.05
CA LYS A 2 17.86 -17.55 -11.41
C LYS A 2 16.52 -17.30 -10.70
N GLU A 3 16.45 -16.25 -9.90
CA GLU A 3 15.17 -15.77 -9.37
C GLU A 3 14.21 -15.51 -10.53
N LYS A 4 12.94 -15.86 -10.33
CA LYS A 4 11.93 -15.75 -11.37
C LYS A 4 11.52 -14.28 -11.42
N LEU A 5 11.61 -13.65 -12.58
CA LEU A 5 11.15 -12.26 -12.71
C LEU A 5 9.67 -12.18 -12.31
N ILE A 6 9.32 -11.28 -11.38
CA ILE A 6 7.92 -10.97 -11.06
C ILE A 6 7.39 -10.15 -12.24
N GLN A 7 6.45 -10.73 -13.00
CA GLN A 7 5.91 -10.09 -14.21
C GLN A 7 4.61 -9.32 -13.97
N LYS A 8 3.89 -9.67 -12.90
CA LYS A 8 2.62 -9.09 -12.51
C LYS A 8 2.39 -9.32 -11.03
N VAL A 9 1.80 -8.37 -10.33
CA VAL A 9 1.36 -8.48 -8.94
C VAL A 9 -0.16 -8.58 -8.91
N GLU A 10 -0.68 -9.67 -8.39
CA GLU A 10 -2.11 -9.99 -8.40
C GLU A 10 -2.71 -10.03 -6.99
N LYS A 11 -4.04 -10.16 -6.89
CA LYS A 11 -4.74 -10.32 -5.60
C LYS A 11 -4.27 -11.57 -4.86
N GLU A 12 -3.98 -12.62 -5.61
CA GLU A 12 -3.56 -13.94 -5.13
C GLU A 12 -2.11 -13.95 -4.60
N ASP A 13 -1.35 -12.87 -4.81
CA ASP A 13 -0.01 -12.69 -4.24
C ASP A 13 -0.04 -12.20 -2.79
N ILE A 14 -1.19 -11.72 -2.30
CA ILE A 14 -1.41 -11.38 -0.90
C ILE A 14 -1.58 -12.68 -0.09
N LYS A 15 -0.45 -13.33 0.18
CA LYS A 15 -0.34 -14.58 0.96
C LYS A 15 0.55 -14.35 2.16
N VAL A 16 -0.06 -13.89 3.25
CA VAL A 16 0.68 -13.70 4.50
C VAL A 16 1.08 -15.08 5.03
N PRO A 17 2.38 -15.34 5.24
CA PRO A 17 2.82 -16.60 5.85
C PRO A 17 2.27 -16.70 7.27
N GLU A 18 2.22 -17.91 7.81
CA GLU A 18 1.90 -18.07 9.22
C GLU A 18 2.96 -17.34 10.07
N LEU A 19 2.50 -16.34 10.84
CA LEU A 19 3.36 -15.59 11.73
C LEU A 19 3.47 -16.32 13.07
N LEU A 20 4.69 -16.39 13.60
CA LEU A 20 4.95 -16.83 14.98
C LEU A 20 4.80 -15.66 15.97
N PRO A 21 4.59 -15.93 17.27
CA PRO A 21 4.65 -14.89 18.30
C PRO A 21 5.93 -14.05 18.19
N GLY A 22 5.78 -12.72 18.23
CA GLY A 22 6.87 -11.78 18.05
C GLY A 22 7.22 -11.46 16.58
N GLU A 23 6.59 -12.12 15.60
CA GLU A 23 6.78 -11.83 14.19
C GLU A 23 5.74 -10.84 13.65
N SER A 24 6.14 -10.14 12.59
CA SER A 24 5.27 -9.19 11.90
C SER A 24 5.34 -9.31 10.38
N ALA A 25 4.25 -8.97 9.71
CA ALA A 25 4.21 -8.74 8.28
C ALA A 25 3.44 -7.48 7.92
N ILE A 26 3.75 -6.92 6.76
CA ILE A 26 3.00 -5.85 6.12
C ILE A 26 2.35 -6.41 4.86
N VAL A 27 1.06 -6.18 4.68
CA VAL A 27 0.42 -6.29 3.36
C VAL A 27 0.49 -4.91 2.74
N LEU A 28 1.17 -4.75 1.60
CA LEU A 28 1.17 -3.52 0.82
C LEU A 28 0.31 -3.72 -0.42
N GLN A 29 -0.90 -3.15 -0.39
CA GLN A 29 -1.96 -3.41 -1.35
C GLN A 29 -2.27 -2.17 -2.20
N ARG A 30 -2.46 -2.35 -3.51
CA ARG A 30 -3.05 -1.32 -4.38
C ARG A 30 -4.53 -1.22 -4.07
N HIS A 31 -5.06 -0.01 -3.97
CA HIS A 31 -6.50 0.22 -3.82
C HIS A 31 -7.34 -0.56 -4.86
N GLU A 32 -8.62 -0.81 -4.55
CA GLU A 32 -9.57 -1.42 -5.50
C GLU A 32 -9.90 -0.45 -6.65
N LYS A 33 -10.60 -0.96 -7.66
CA LYS A 33 -11.00 -0.17 -8.82
C LYS A 33 -11.96 0.95 -8.39
N TYR A 34 -11.83 2.11 -9.04
CA TYR A 34 -12.51 3.33 -8.64
C TYR A 34 -13.04 4.09 -9.86
N GLU A 35 -13.98 5.00 -9.61
CA GLU A 35 -14.61 5.83 -10.62
C GLU A 35 -13.68 6.96 -11.06
N MET A 36 -13.33 7.00 -12.34
CA MET A 36 -12.43 8.02 -12.90
C MET A 36 -13.15 9.13 -13.66
N ARG A 37 -14.43 8.94 -14.00
CA ARG A 37 -15.22 9.92 -14.77
C ARG A 37 -15.41 11.20 -13.97
N ASP A 38 -15.02 12.32 -14.57
CA ASP A 38 -15.01 13.61 -13.88
C ASP A 38 -16.42 14.10 -13.52
N GLU A 39 -17.43 13.65 -14.27
CA GLU A 39 -18.85 13.97 -14.11
C GLU A 39 -19.61 13.08 -13.12
N ALA A 40 -19.02 11.99 -12.63
CA ALA A 40 -19.69 11.07 -11.72
C ALA A 40 -19.72 11.62 -10.28
N GLU A 41 -20.85 11.47 -9.58
CA GLU A 41 -20.95 11.87 -8.15
C GLU A 41 -19.96 11.09 -7.27
N SER A 42 -19.64 9.85 -7.63
CA SER A 42 -18.69 8.98 -6.92
C SER A 42 -17.26 9.09 -7.45
N LYS A 43 -16.92 10.14 -8.22
CA LYS A 43 -15.57 10.34 -8.76
C LYS A 43 -14.51 10.17 -7.68
N GLY A 44 -13.51 9.35 -7.94
CA GLY A 44 -12.40 9.08 -7.01
C GLY A 44 -12.70 8.03 -5.94
N SER A 45 -13.96 7.61 -5.78
CA SER A 45 -14.37 6.55 -4.87
C SER A 45 -14.44 5.20 -5.58
N LEU A 46 -14.42 4.13 -4.79
CA LEU A 46 -14.48 2.76 -5.30
C LEU A 46 -15.74 2.50 -6.13
N ILE A 47 -15.59 1.72 -7.20
CA ILE A 47 -16.73 1.19 -7.95
C ILE A 47 -17.46 0.19 -7.06
N GLN A 48 -18.77 0.31 -6.94
CA GLN A 48 -19.58 -0.50 -6.00
C GLN A 48 -19.38 -2.00 -6.20
N GLU A 49 -19.44 -2.49 -7.45
CA GLU A 49 -19.28 -3.92 -7.76
C GLU A 49 -17.90 -4.45 -7.30
N ASP A 50 -16.83 -3.67 -7.53
CA ASP A 50 -15.48 -4.00 -7.08
C ASP A 50 -15.34 -3.96 -5.55
N ALA A 51 -15.98 -2.98 -4.89
CA ALA A 51 -16.01 -2.87 -3.43
C ALA A 51 -16.73 -4.05 -2.76
N GLU A 52 -17.85 -4.51 -3.34
CA GLU A 52 -18.58 -5.69 -2.87
C GLU A 52 -17.76 -6.98 -3.04
N ALA A 53 -17.12 -7.15 -4.21
CA ALA A 53 -16.24 -8.27 -4.48
C ALA A 53 -15.02 -8.28 -3.53
N ALA A 54 -14.41 -7.12 -3.28
CA ALA A 54 -13.30 -6.97 -2.36
C ALA A 54 -13.72 -7.30 -0.92
N SER A 55 -14.87 -6.80 -0.47
CA SER A 55 -15.41 -7.09 0.86
C SER A 55 -15.57 -8.59 1.09
N LYS A 56 -16.06 -9.33 0.09
CA LYS A 56 -16.15 -10.80 0.16
C LYS A 56 -14.78 -11.45 0.28
N ARG A 57 -13.80 -11.07 -0.56
CA ARG A 57 -12.43 -11.59 -0.47
C ARG A 57 -11.78 -11.31 0.88
N TYR A 58 -11.93 -10.10 1.41
CA TYR A 58 -11.38 -9.75 2.73
C TYR A 58 -12.02 -10.58 3.84
N LYS A 59 -13.33 -10.80 3.81
CA LYS A 59 -13.99 -11.69 4.78
C LYS A 59 -13.45 -13.11 4.70
N GLU A 60 -13.25 -13.66 3.50
CA GLU A 60 -12.65 -14.98 3.32
C GLU A 60 -11.21 -15.04 3.85
N TYR A 61 -10.41 -14.01 3.57
CA TYR A 61 -9.05 -13.87 4.11
C TYR A 61 -9.05 -13.86 5.64
N PHE A 62 -9.82 -12.96 6.27
CA PHE A 62 -9.86 -12.84 7.73
C PHE A 62 -10.50 -14.06 8.40
N LYS A 63 -11.47 -14.72 7.74
CA LYS A 63 -11.96 -16.04 8.19
C LYS A 63 -10.83 -17.04 8.22
N SER A 64 -10.02 -17.13 7.16
CA SER A 64 -8.87 -18.04 7.17
C SER A 64 -7.82 -17.63 8.21
N LEU A 65 -7.61 -16.34 8.45
CA LEU A 65 -6.63 -15.84 9.42
C LEU A 65 -7.05 -16.20 10.86
N PHE A 66 -8.30 -15.95 11.22
CA PHE A 66 -8.80 -16.13 12.59
C PHE A 66 -9.35 -17.54 12.88
N SER A 67 -9.74 -18.32 11.87
CA SER A 67 -10.26 -19.70 12.09
C SER A 67 -9.18 -20.74 12.32
N LYS A 68 -7.98 -20.54 11.77
CA LYS A 68 -6.85 -21.48 11.94
C LYS A 68 -6.33 -21.53 13.38
N ASP A 69 -6.72 -20.56 14.19
CA ASP A 69 -6.19 -20.34 15.50
C ASP A 69 -7.28 -19.56 16.28
N THR A 70 -8.20 -20.24 16.96
CA THR A 70 -9.15 -19.57 17.88
C THR A 70 -8.43 -18.93 19.07
N THR A 71 -7.13 -19.22 19.22
CA THR A 71 -6.16 -18.53 20.05
C THR A 71 -5.31 -17.50 19.29
N SER A 72 -5.69 -17.14 18.04
CA SER A 72 -4.97 -16.19 17.18
C SER A 72 -4.84 -14.86 17.90
N ASP A 73 -3.65 -14.65 18.43
CA ASP A 73 -3.18 -13.43 19.06
C ASP A 73 -2.61 -12.44 18.03
N THR A 74 -3.12 -12.54 16.79
CA THR A 74 -2.77 -11.62 15.70
C THR A 74 -3.50 -10.30 15.89
N MET A 75 -2.72 -9.25 16.19
CA MET A 75 -3.15 -7.86 16.18
C MET A 75 -2.99 -7.28 14.79
N ILE A 76 -3.93 -6.44 14.37
CA ILE A 76 -3.95 -5.85 13.02
C ILE A 76 -3.99 -4.33 13.11
N LEU A 77 -3.13 -3.68 12.34
CA LEU A 77 -3.12 -2.22 12.14
C LEU A 77 -3.45 -1.92 10.68
N PHE A 78 -4.49 -1.12 10.44
CA PHE A 78 -4.87 -0.62 9.11
C PHE A 78 -4.32 0.79 8.90
N VAL A 79 -3.53 0.96 7.85
CA VAL A 79 -2.97 2.24 7.40
C VAL A 79 -3.22 2.43 5.92
N SER A 80 -3.31 3.67 5.46
CA SER A 80 -3.51 3.95 4.05
C SER A 80 -2.98 5.31 3.63
N SER A 81 -2.63 5.41 2.35
CA SER A 81 -2.56 6.68 1.62
C SER A 81 -3.83 7.53 1.83
N ASP A 82 -3.65 8.82 2.09
CA ASP A 82 -4.69 9.85 2.10
C ASP A 82 -4.83 10.61 0.77
N THR A 83 -4.24 10.11 -0.33
CA THR A 83 -4.44 10.67 -1.68
C THR A 83 -5.92 10.76 -2.03
N ASN A 84 -6.34 11.99 -2.29
CA ASN A 84 -7.63 12.30 -2.89
C ASN A 84 -7.53 12.25 -4.43
N TYR A 85 -8.64 11.97 -5.13
CA TYR A 85 -8.70 12.12 -6.59
C TYR A 85 -9.55 13.34 -6.99
N LYS A 86 -8.89 14.45 -7.39
CA LYS A 86 -9.53 15.66 -7.92
C LYS A 86 -10.67 16.19 -7.04
N GLU A 87 -10.40 16.34 -5.75
CA GLU A 87 -11.34 16.71 -4.67
C GLU A 87 -12.52 15.72 -4.45
N GLY A 88 -12.44 14.53 -5.05
CA GLY A 88 -13.44 13.47 -4.95
C GLY A 88 -13.14 12.47 -3.83
N GLY A 89 -13.25 11.18 -4.15
CA GLY A 89 -13.04 10.09 -3.20
C GLY A 89 -11.59 9.82 -2.81
N TYR A 90 -11.45 8.95 -1.79
CA TYR A 90 -10.17 8.53 -1.23
C TYR A 90 -10.02 7.00 -1.37
N ARG A 91 -10.05 6.50 -2.60
CA ARG A 91 -10.00 5.07 -2.99
C ARG A 91 -9.10 4.17 -2.12
N SER A 92 -7.89 4.62 -1.74
CA SER A 92 -7.00 3.84 -0.87
C SER A 92 -7.53 3.72 0.55
N MET A 93 -8.01 4.83 1.13
CA MET A 93 -8.64 4.84 2.46
C MET A 93 -9.90 3.97 2.48
N GLU A 94 -10.75 4.13 1.45
CA GLU A 94 -11.98 3.34 1.29
C GLU A 94 -11.65 1.84 1.21
N THR A 95 -10.63 1.47 0.44
CA THR A 95 -10.17 0.07 0.33
C THR A 95 -9.70 -0.49 1.69
N ALA A 96 -8.87 0.27 2.41
CA ALA A 96 -8.41 -0.11 3.74
C ALA A 96 -9.59 -0.23 4.74
N GLN A 97 -10.59 0.64 4.62
CA GLN A 97 -11.79 0.60 5.44
C GLN A 97 -12.62 -0.66 5.17
N LEU A 98 -12.76 -1.08 3.90
CA LEU A 98 -13.43 -2.34 3.56
C LEU A 98 -12.72 -3.54 4.20
N ALA A 99 -11.39 -3.56 4.17
CA ALA A 99 -10.60 -4.61 4.84
C ALA A 99 -10.82 -4.59 6.37
N LEU A 100 -10.82 -3.41 6.99
CA LEU A 100 -11.11 -3.24 8.42
C LEU A 100 -12.51 -3.75 8.77
N TRP A 101 -13.55 -3.34 8.05
CA TRP A 101 -14.93 -3.80 8.28
C TRP A 101 -15.08 -5.31 8.08
N ALA A 102 -14.38 -5.88 7.10
CA ALA A 102 -14.35 -7.33 6.93
C ALA A 102 -13.72 -8.02 8.14
N ALA A 103 -12.61 -7.51 8.68
CA ALA A 103 -11.99 -8.05 9.89
C ALA A 103 -12.92 -7.94 11.11
N VAL A 104 -13.57 -6.78 11.31
CA VAL A 104 -14.59 -6.56 12.36
C VAL A 104 -15.71 -7.59 12.25
N SER A 105 -16.33 -7.70 11.07
CA SER A 105 -17.43 -8.64 10.82
C SER A 105 -17.04 -10.09 11.15
N VAL A 106 -15.81 -10.51 10.80
CA VAL A 106 -15.35 -11.87 11.09
C VAL A 106 -15.09 -12.08 12.58
N LEU A 107 -14.49 -11.11 13.28
CA LEU A 107 -14.25 -11.20 14.72
C LEU A 107 -15.58 -11.27 15.50
N GLU A 108 -16.55 -10.45 15.13
CA GLU A 108 -17.91 -10.48 15.71
C GLU A 108 -18.62 -11.82 15.45
N GLU A 109 -18.52 -12.37 14.23
CA GLU A 109 -19.03 -13.71 13.90
C GLU A 109 -18.40 -14.81 14.78
N LEU A 110 -17.15 -14.63 15.21
CA LEU A 110 -16.43 -15.53 16.12
C LEU A 110 -16.65 -15.22 17.60
N GLY A 111 -17.44 -14.18 17.93
CA GLY A 111 -17.68 -13.75 19.31
C GLY A 111 -16.47 -13.07 19.99
N ILE A 112 -15.53 -12.56 19.20
CA ILE A 112 -14.33 -11.84 19.67
C ILE A 112 -14.58 -10.34 19.54
N ASN A 113 -14.28 -9.58 20.58
CA ASN A 113 -14.39 -8.12 20.54
C ASN A 113 -13.34 -7.54 19.56
N PRO A 114 -13.74 -6.80 18.50
CA PRO A 114 -12.81 -6.24 17.53
C PRO A 114 -11.71 -5.37 18.13
N SER A 115 -12.00 -4.64 19.22
CA SER A 115 -11.00 -3.77 19.85
C SER A 115 -9.84 -4.54 20.50
N GLU A 116 -9.97 -5.85 20.70
CA GLU A 116 -8.89 -6.72 21.22
C GLU A 116 -7.95 -7.24 20.12
N ARG A 117 -8.27 -7.01 18.84
CA ARG A 117 -7.49 -7.51 17.70
C ARG A 117 -7.18 -6.44 16.66
N ILE A 118 -7.91 -5.33 16.64
CA ILE A 118 -7.71 -4.24 15.70
C ILE A 118 -7.17 -3.01 16.45
N ILE A 119 -5.91 -2.67 16.18
CA ILE A 119 -5.19 -1.58 16.83
C ILE A 119 -5.89 -0.24 16.61
N ASN A 120 -6.49 -0.01 15.43
CA ASN A 120 -7.24 1.20 15.12
C ASN A 120 -8.43 1.46 16.06
N LEU A 121 -8.98 0.41 16.66
CA LEU A 121 -10.17 0.46 17.52
C LEU A 121 -9.82 0.28 19.00
N HIS A 122 -8.54 0.05 19.32
CA HIS A 122 -8.11 -0.33 20.66
C HIS A 122 -7.86 0.92 21.52
N LEU A 123 -8.48 0.96 22.71
CA LEU A 123 -8.46 2.15 23.59
C LEU A 123 -7.06 2.57 24.05
N ASP A 124 -6.17 1.60 24.29
CA ASP A 124 -4.79 1.89 24.71
C ASP A 124 -3.87 2.36 23.58
N PHE A 125 -4.28 2.22 22.31
CA PHE A 125 -3.49 2.67 21.17
C PHE A 125 -4.01 4.02 20.69
N ASN A 126 -3.15 5.04 20.74
CA ASN A 126 -3.46 6.34 20.18
C ASN A 126 -3.28 6.30 18.65
N THR A 127 -4.27 5.76 17.95
CA THR A 127 -4.41 5.88 16.50
C THR A 127 -5.28 7.09 16.18
N LYS A 128 -4.80 7.94 15.28
CA LYS A 128 -5.60 9.05 14.75
C LYS A 128 -6.42 8.53 13.57
N PRO A 129 -7.76 8.56 13.62
CA PRO A 129 -8.60 8.24 12.47
C PRO A 129 -8.39 9.27 11.35
N PHE A 130 -8.94 8.98 10.18
CA PHE A 130 -8.96 9.92 9.06
C PHE A 130 -10.20 10.82 9.14
N ASP A 131 -10.02 12.00 9.71
CA ASP A 131 -11.10 12.94 10.04
C ASP A 131 -11.95 13.37 8.84
N SER A 132 -11.33 13.56 7.66
CA SER A 132 -12.02 14.08 6.47
C SER A 132 -13.20 13.22 5.99
N MET A 133 -13.20 11.93 6.32
CA MET A 133 -14.27 10.99 5.97
C MET A 133 -14.81 10.23 7.19
N ASN A 134 -14.36 10.55 8.41
CA ASN A 134 -14.68 9.80 9.62
C ASN A 134 -14.41 8.28 9.47
N LEU A 135 -13.21 7.94 8.99
CA LEU A 135 -12.76 6.56 8.81
C LEU A 135 -11.78 6.15 9.91
N ASP A 136 -11.87 4.92 10.41
CA ASP A 136 -11.01 4.41 11.48
C ASP A 136 -9.58 4.09 11.00
N VAL A 137 -9.35 4.13 9.69
CA VAL A 137 -8.05 3.90 9.06
C VAL A 137 -7.10 5.06 9.35
N ARG A 138 -5.85 4.73 9.69
CA ARG A 138 -4.81 5.73 9.96
C ARG A 138 -4.15 6.21 8.65
N PRO A 139 -4.05 7.52 8.39
CA PRO A 139 -3.32 8.03 7.24
C PRO A 139 -1.81 7.82 7.35
N ASP A 140 -1.18 7.45 6.23
CA ASP A 140 0.26 7.53 6.02
C ASP A 140 0.58 8.33 4.75
N ARG A 141 1.06 9.56 4.95
CA ARG A 141 1.44 10.50 3.89
C ARG A 141 2.63 10.05 3.05
N HIS A 142 3.32 8.99 3.44
CA HIS A 142 4.39 8.41 2.66
C HIS A 142 3.88 7.32 1.68
N LEU A 143 2.62 6.91 1.79
CA LEU A 143 2.00 5.97 0.84
C LEU A 143 1.20 6.66 -0.25
N ILE A 144 1.21 8.00 -0.32
CA ILE A 144 0.44 8.74 -1.34
C ILE A 144 0.95 8.45 -2.76
N GLY A 145 0.09 8.66 -3.75
CA GLY A 145 0.43 8.60 -5.16
C GLY A 145 1.51 9.64 -5.56
N PRO A 146 1.91 9.66 -6.83
CA PRO A 146 2.91 10.59 -7.31
C PRO A 146 2.48 12.05 -7.10
N LYS A 147 3.37 12.84 -6.50
CA LYS A 147 3.09 14.23 -6.11
C LYS A 147 3.17 15.21 -7.27
N PHE A 148 3.94 14.89 -8.31
CA PHE A 148 4.24 15.83 -9.40
C PHE A 148 2.98 16.32 -10.13
N ILE A 149 1.90 15.53 -10.11
CA ILE A 149 0.62 15.87 -10.75
C ILE A 149 0.08 17.19 -10.18
N GLU A 150 0.13 17.35 -8.86
CA GLU A 150 -0.38 18.53 -8.15
C GLU A 150 0.73 19.53 -7.83
N GLU A 151 1.91 19.04 -7.42
CA GLU A 151 3.02 19.86 -6.93
C GLU A 151 3.89 20.42 -8.07
N SER A 152 3.76 19.95 -9.32
CA SER A 152 4.64 20.33 -10.44
C SER A 152 3.89 20.51 -11.77
N PRO A 153 2.94 21.47 -11.85
CA PRO A 153 2.10 21.67 -13.04
C PRO A 153 2.89 22.00 -14.30
N GLU A 154 4.06 22.66 -14.18
CA GLU A 154 4.94 22.96 -15.31
C GLU A 154 5.54 21.68 -15.92
N TYR A 155 5.88 20.70 -15.09
CA TYR A 155 6.35 19.39 -15.55
C TYR A 155 5.22 18.59 -16.19
N VAL A 156 4.02 18.61 -15.60
CA VAL A 156 2.83 17.99 -16.21
C VAL A 156 2.57 18.57 -17.59
N GLN A 157 2.60 19.90 -17.72
CA GLN A 157 2.39 20.57 -19.02
C GLN A 157 3.48 20.18 -20.03
N TYR A 158 4.75 20.15 -19.62
CA TYR A 158 5.84 19.67 -20.47
C TYR A 158 5.58 18.25 -21.00
N MET A 159 5.14 17.34 -20.13
CA MET A 159 4.83 15.97 -20.51
C MET A 159 3.66 15.89 -21.49
N LYS A 160 2.61 16.68 -21.29
CA LYS A 160 1.47 16.79 -22.22
C LYS A 160 1.90 17.29 -23.60
N ASP A 161 2.66 18.37 -23.64
CA ASP A 161 3.09 19.00 -24.89
C ASP A 161 3.97 18.06 -25.72
N LYS A 162 4.81 17.24 -25.06
CA LYS A 162 5.77 16.36 -25.72
C LYS A 162 5.22 14.98 -26.06
N TYR A 163 4.41 14.38 -25.19
CA TYR A 163 3.98 12.98 -25.30
C TYR A 163 2.48 12.80 -25.53
N GLY A 164 1.69 13.86 -25.41
CA GLY A 164 0.25 13.86 -25.60
C GLY A 164 -0.51 13.97 -24.29
N ASP A 165 -1.70 14.56 -24.37
CA ASP A 165 -2.67 14.69 -23.29
C ASP A 165 -3.49 13.39 -23.11
N LEU A 166 -4.44 13.38 -22.18
CA LEU A 166 -5.33 12.25 -21.82
C LEU A 166 -5.84 11.43 -23.03
N ASP A 167 -5.55 10.13 -23.03
CA ASP A 167 -5.99 9.15 -24.04
C ASP A 167 -7.09 8.20 -23.52
N GLY A 168 -7.80 8.62 -22.46
CA GLY A 168 -8.85 7.84 -21.81
C GLY A 168 -8.34 6.86 -20.74
N TYR A 169 -7.03 6.82 -20.52
CA TYR A 169 -6.38 6.05 -19.47
C TYR A 169 -5.42 6.95 -18.68
N GLY A 170 -5.66 7.13 -17.38
CA GLY A 170 -4.67 7.74 -16.48
C GLY A 170 -5.04 9.10 -15.89
N TYR A 171 -4.13 9.59 -15.05
CA TYR A 171 -4.22 10.84 -14.30
C TYR A 171 -3.63 11.97 -15.11
N ASP A 172 -4.48 12.79 -15.73
CA ASP A 172 -4.13 14.03 -16.45
C ASP A 172 -2.97 13.93 -17.46
N LEU A 173 -2.59 12.73 -17.90
CA LEU A 173 -1.49 12.45 -18.83
C LEU A 173 -1.91 11.29 -19.73
N SER A 174 -1.40 11.25 -20.98
CA SER A 174 -1.51 10.05 -21.81
C SER A 174 -0.80 8.86 -21.18
N THR A 175 -1.18 7.64 -21.59
CA THR A 175 -0.46 6.41 -21.23
C THR A 175 1.03 6.49 -21.59
N LYS A 176 1.36 7.14 -22.71
CA LYS A 176 2.75 7.35 -23.15
C LYS A 176 3.52 8.30 -22.21
N ALA A 177 2.91 9.42 -21.83
CA ALA A 177 3.51 10.37 -20.90
C ALA A 177 3.76 9.73 -19.54
N TRP A 178 2.82 8.91 -19.05
CA TRP A 178 2.97 8.12 -17.83
C TRP A 178 4.14 7.15 -17.91
N GLY A 179 4.23 6.33 -18.96
CA GLY A 179 5.35 5.39 -19.14
C GLY A 179 6.71 6.09 -19.14
N VAL A 180 6.84 7.21 -19.85
CA VAL A 180 8.11 7.98 -19.85
C VAL A 180 8.46 8.52 -18.46
N HIS A 181 7.47 8.91 -17.67
CA HIS A 181 7.70 9.35 -16.29
C HIS A 181 8.14 8.19 -15.39
N GLU A 182 7.47 7.05 -15.48
CA GLU A 182 7.80 5.83 -14.71
C GLU A 182 9.23 5.36 -15.00
N ASP A 183 9.67 5.45 -16.25
CA ASP A 183 11.01 5.04 -16.70
C ASP A 183 12.10 6.07 -16.36
N ASP A 184 11.74 7.20 -15.73
CA ASP A 184 12.59 8.39 -15.54
C ASP A 184 13.25 8.88 -16.84
N GLY A 185 12.57 8.70 -17.99
CA GLY A 185 13.11 9.01 -19.32
C GLY A 185 13.40 10.49 -19.57
N GLU A 186 12.82 11.37 -18.75
CA GLU A 186 13.01 12.82 -18.77
C GLU A 186 13.66 13.34 -17.47
N ALA A 187 14.55 12.54 -16.86
CA ALA A 187 15.15 12.83 -15.55
C ALA A 187 15.71 14.25 -15.39
N GLU A 188 16.41 14.77 -16.40
CA GLU A 188 16.99 16.12 -16.31
C GLU A 188 15.91 17.21 -16.29
N LYS A 189 14.87 17.07 -17.12
CA LYS A 189 13.75 18.02 -17.15
C LYS A 189 12.89 17.92 -15.89
N ARG A 190 12.67 16.70 -15.40
CA ARG A 190 12.00 16.43 -14.14
C ARG A 190 12.69 17.14 -12.97
N LYS A 191 14.01 17.01 -12.86
CA LYS A 191 14.81 17.69 -11.82
C LYS A 191 14.81 19.20 -11.98
N GLU A 192 14.95 19.70 -13.21
CA GLU A 192 14.89 21.15 -13.52
C GLU A 192 13.58 21.77 -13.02
N LEU A 193 12.46 21.07 -13.21
CA LEU A 193 11.12 21.52 -12.85
C LEU A 193 10.67 21.07 -11.45
N GLY A 194 11.56 20.43 -10.67
CA GLY A 194 11.29 20.05 -9.29
C GLY A 194 10.25 18.93 -9.10
N ALA A 195 10.00 18.10 -10.11
CA ALA A 195 9.01 17.03 -10.05
C ALA A 195 9.53 15.77 -9.32
N GLU A 196 8.68 15.18 -8.47
CA GLU A 196 8.93 13.87 -7.83
C GLU A 196 9.12 12.81 -8.92
N GLY A 197 10.18 12.00 -8.85
CA GLY A 197 10.41 10.87 -9.76
C GLY A 197 10.22 9.52 -9.08
N VAL A 198 10.38 8.46 -9.87
CA VAL A 198 10.17 7.08 -9.42
C VAL A 198 11.05 6.68 -8.23
N TYR A 199 12.29 7.19 -8.18
CA TYR A 199 13.22 6.93 -7.08
C TYR A 199 12.81 7.68 -5.81
N GLU A 200 12.32 8.92 -5.91
CA GLU A 200 11.81 9.68 -4.77
C GLU A 200 10.55 9.02 -4.18
N VAL A 201 9.65 8.49 -5.02
CA VAL A 201 8.49 7.69 -4.58
C VAL A 201 8.95 6.42 -3.86
N LEU A 202 9.88 5.66 -4.45
CA LEU A 202 10.45 4.45 -3.85
C LEU A 202 11.04 4.71 -2.46
N GLU A 203 11.82 5.77 -2.31
CA GLU A 203 12.44 6.15 -1.04
C GLU A 203 11.41 6.48 0.03
N ARG A 204 10.32 7.15 -0.35
CA ARG A 204 9.20 7.47 0.53
C ARG A 204 8.47 6.21 0.98
N VAL A 205 8.23 5.24 0.10
CA VAL A 205 7.64 3.93 0.44
C VAL A 205 8.55 3.12 1.37
N LYS A 206 9.85 3.05 1.08
CA LYS A 206 10.84 2.40 1.96
C LYS A 206 10.89 3.04 3.34
N ARG A 207 10.65 4.35 3.44
CA ARG A 207 10.52 5.05 4.72
C ARG A 207 9.28 4.59 5.49
N SER A 208 8.12 4.42 4.86
CA SER A 208 6.95 3.79 5.52
C SER A 208 7.28 2.41 6.06
N ILE A 209 7.89 1.54 5.24
CA ILE A 209 8.26 0.18 5.65
C ILE A 209 9.20 0.23 6.86
N SER A 210 10.17 1.14 6.87
CA SER A 210 11.10 1.32 8.00
C SER A 210 10.39 1.83 9.27
N ILE A 211 9.41 2.73 9.12
CA ILE A 211 8.55 3.18 10.23
C ILE A 211 7.74 2.00 10.78
N TYR A 212 7.14 1.18 9.92
CA TYR A 212 6.37 0.00 10.31
C TYR A 212 7.25 -1.05 10.99
N ALA A 213 8.47 -1.27 10.50
CA ALA A 213 9.45 -2.14 11.15
C ALA A 213 9.79 -1.68 12.57
N ARG A 214 9.99 -0.36 12.77
CA ARG A 214 10.19 0.22 14.11
C ARG A 214 8.96 0.04 14.99
N TYR A 215 7.78 0.34 14.46
CA TYR A 215 6.52 0.17 15.17
C TYR A 215 6.34 -1.28 15.64
N ALA A 216 6.58 -2.26 14.76
CA ALA A 216 6.53 -3.69 15.07
C ALA A 216 7.43 -4.09 16.25
N ARG A 217 8.69 -3.63 16.26
CA ARG A 217 9.59 -3.88 17.39
C ARG A 217 9.09 -3.26 18.69
N MET A 218 8.64 -2.00 18.64
CA MET A 218 8.09 -1.33 19.81
C MET A 218 6.84 -2.05 20.33
N PHE A 219 5.98 -2.50 19.42
CA PHE A 219 4.80 -3.29 19.74
C PHE A 219 5.20 -4.60 20.44
N HIS A 220 6.09 -5.41 19.84
CA HIS A 220 6.51 -6.69 20.43
C HIS A 220 7.35 -6.55 21.70
N SER A 221 7.97 -5.40 21.96
CA SER A 221 8.62 -5.14 23.27
C SER A 221 7.64 -5.12 24.44
N LYS A 222 6.35 -4.90 24.17
CA LYS A 222 5.25 -4.92 25.15
C LYS A 222 4.28 -6.09 24.95
N HIS A 223 4.29 -6.69 23.76
CA HIS A 223 3.35 -7.73 23.32
C HIS A 223 4.11 -8.85 22.59
N SER A 224 5.06 -9.48 23.28
CA SER A 224 5.95 -10.50 22.70
C SER A 224 5.26 -11.82 22.36
N ASP A 225 4.11 -12.08 22.98
CA ASP A 225 3.22 -13.22 22.72
C ASP A 225 2.32 -13.00 21.50
N LYS A 226 2.15 -11.74 21.07
CA LYS A 226 1.27 -11.38 19.96
C LYS A 226 1.98 -11.45 18.62
N LYS A 227 1.19 -11.65 17.56
CA LYS A 227 1.61 -11.53 16.15
C LYS A 227 1.11 -10.17 15.65
N LEU A 228 1.79 -9.54 14.69
CA LEU A 228 1.36 -8.25 14.15
C LEU A 228 1.23 -8.28 12.63
N LEU A 229 0.05 -7.94 12.13
CA LEU A 229 -0.21 -7.69 10.71
C LEU A 229 -0.47 -6.20 10.49
N ILE A 230 0.28 -5.57 9.59
CA ILE A 230 0.02 -4.19 9.16
C ILE A 230 -0.58 -4.25 7.76
N TRP A 231 -1.85 -3.87 7.62
CA TRP A 231 -2.52 -3.78 6.33
C TRP A 231 -2.39 -2.35 5.79
N ALA A 232 -1.51 -2.15 4.82
CA ALA A 232 -1.17 -0.87 4.23
C ALA A 232 -1.71 -0.76 2.80
N THR A 233 -2.64 0.18 2.57
CA THR A 233 -3.18 0.41 1.22
C THR A 233 -2.57 1.64 0.56
N SER A 234 -2.24 1.52 -0.73
CA SER A 234 -1.53 2.52 -1.52
C SER A 234 -1.89 2.41 -3.01
N HIS A 235 -0.95 2.72 -3.91
CA HIS A 235 -1.15 2.88 -5.36
C HIS A 235 -0.20 2.01 -6.17
N TYR A 236 -0.52 1.82 -7.45
CA TYR A 236 0.36 1.15 -8.42
C TYR A 236 1.78 1.76 -8.39
N ASP A 237 1.87 3.09 -8.44
CA ASP A 237 3.13 3.85 -8.55
C ASP A 237 4.01 3.74 -7.31
N THR A 238 3.50 3.16 -6.22
CA THR A 238 4.27 2.91 -5.00
C THR A 238 4.75 1.46 -4.91
N ILE A 239 3.94 0.52 -5.38
CA ILE A 239 4.21 -0.92 -5.30
C ILE A 239 5.13 -1.34 -6.42
N SER A 240 4.87 -0.88 -7.64
CA SER A 240 5.63 -1.25 -8.83
C SER A 240 7.13 -0.90 -8.67
N PRO A 241 7.52 0.34 -8.30
CA PRO A 241 8.92 0.67 -8.03
C PRO A 241 9.57 -0.14 -6.91
N LEU A 242 8.81 -0.45 -5.85
CA LEU A 242 9.33 -1.26 -4.73
C LEU A 242 9.67 -2.67 -5.19
N VAL A 243 8.77 -3.30 -5.96
CA VAL A 243 8.99 -4.65 -6.49
C VAL A 243 10.19 -4.63 -7.44
N LYS A 244 10.23 -3.69 -8.40
CA LYS A 244 11.33 -3.59 -9.37
C LYS A 244 12.70 -3.42 -8.69
N ASP A 245 12.81 -2.50 -7.73
CA ASP A 245 14.04 -2.31 -6.94
C ASP A 245 14.45 -3.58 -6.18
N THR A 246 13.48 -4.30 -5.62
CA THR A 246 13.75 -5.46 -4.79
C THR A 246 14.19 -6.66 -5.62
N THR A 247 13.60 -6.87 -6.80
CA THR A 247 13.91 -8.00 -7.69
C THR A 247 14.97 -7.67 -8.75
N ASP A 248 15.65 -6.53 -8.63
CA ASP A 248 16.60 -5.99 -9.61
C ASP A 248 16.01 -5.99 -11.05
N THR A 249 14.69 -5.75 -11.17
CA THR A 249 14.00 -5.55 -12.46
C THR A 249 14.31 -4.15 -12.97
N ASP A 250 14.53 -4.01 -14.28
CA ASP A 250 14.76 -2.71 -14.89
C ASP A 250 13.53 -1.80 -14.67
N PHE A 251 13.75 -0.56 -14.26
CA PHE A 251 12.67 0.40 -14.02
C PHE A 251 11.88 0.71 -15.29
N SER A 252 12.50 0.56 -16.47
CA SER A 252 11.86 0.69 -17.78
C SER A 252 10.97 -0.48 -18.20
N GLU A 253 11.03 -1.61 -17.48
CA GLU A 253 10.10 -2.71 -17.74
C GLU A 253 8.76 -2.43 -17.07
N PHE A 254 7.66 -2.55 -17.82
CA PHE A 254 6.32 -2.42 -17.25
C PHE A 254 6.02 -3.59 -16.31
N LEU A 255 5.63 -3.29 -15.07
CA LEU A 255 5.23 -4.26 -14.06
C LEU A 255 3.80 -3.97 -13.64
N ASP A 256 2.85 -4.75 -14.13
CA ASP A 256 1.43 -4.58 -13.79
C ASP A 256 1.17 -4.95 -12.32
N VAL A 257 0.36 -4.12 -11.63
CA VAL A 257 -0.12 -4.38 -10.27
C VAL A 257 -1.63 -4.27 -10.31
N GLU A 258 -2.35 -5.37 -10.21
CA GLU A 258 -3.81 -5.37 -10.31
C GLU A 258 -4.46 -4.48 -9.23
N TYR A 259 -5.61 -3.86 -9.51
CA TYR A 259 -6.45 -3.26 -8.47
C TYR A 259 -6.77 -4.29 -7.39
N GLY A 260 -6.55 -3.95 -6.12
CA GLY A 260 -6.69 -4.91 -5.00
C GLY A 260 -5.54 -5.91 -4.89
N GLY A 261 -4.60 -5.95 -5.83
CA GLY A 261 -3.37 -6.73 -5.78
C GLY A 261 -2.35 -6.12 -4.84
N GLY A 262 -1.35 -6.91 -4.43
CA GLY A 262 -0.35 -6.42 -3.49
C GLY A 262 0.75 -7.44 -3.20
N VAL A 263 1.71 -6.99 -2.39
CA VAL A 263 2.83 -7.82 -1.91
C VAL A 263 2.80 -7.93 -0.40
N VAL A 264 3.38 -9.01 0.11
CA VAL A 264 3.60 -9.18 1.54
C VAL A 264 5.06 -8.86 1.85
N ILE A 265 5.30 -8.11 2.92
CA ILE A 265 6.63 -7.79 3.40
C ILE A 265 6.80 -8.37 4.79
N ARG A 266 7.60 -9.42 4.91
CA ARG A 266 7.95 -9.99 6.21
C ARG A 266 8.99 -9.13 6.89
N LEU A 267 8.74 -8.77 8.14
CA LEU A 267 9.66 -7.97 8.94
C LEU A 267 10.54 -8.91 9.76
N GLY A 268 11.86 -8.75 9.63
CA GLY A 268 12.83 -9.46 10.45
C GLY A 268 13.02 -8.82 11.82
N ASN A 269 13.86 -9.46 12.64
CA ASN A 269 14.10 -9.04 14.02
C ASN A 269 14.94 -7.75 14.11
N LYS A 270 15.62 -7.34 13.03
CA LYS A 270 16.43 -6.12 12.97
C LYS A 270 15.77 -5.03 12.11
N GLU A 271 16.13 -3.77 12.36
CA GLU A 271 15.54 -2.59 11.69
C GLU A 271 15.60 -2.60 10.16
N GLN A 272 16.59 -3.28 9.61
CA GLN A 272 16.89 -3.30 8.18
C GLN A 272 16.58 -4.66 7.53
N GLU A 273 16.01 -5.60 8.28
CA GLU A 273 15.65 -6.90 7.74
C GLU A 273 14.17 -6.86 7.33
N ALA A 274 13.92 -6.69 6.05
CA ALA A 274 12.59 -6.83 5.46
C ALA A 274 12.71 -7.67 4.19
N TYR A 275 11.73 -8.54 3.95
CA TYR A 275 11.72 -9.45 2.81
C TYR A 275 10.41 -9.29 2.07
N LEU A 276 10.47 -9.04 0.77
CA LEU A 276 9.33 -9.06 -0.12
C LEU A 276 8.99 -10.52 -0.44
N GLU A 277 7.77 -10.90 -0.13
CA GLU A 277 7.18 -12.21 -0.39
C GLU A 277 6.16 -12.06 -1.53
N ALA A 278 6.47 -12.62 -2.70
CA ALA A 278 5.59 -12.61 -3.86
C ALA A 278 5.90 -13.79 -4.79
N GLN A 279 4.86 -14.42 -5.36
CA GLN A 279 4.98 -15.56 -6.28
C GLN A 279 5.90 -16.70 -5.79
N GLY A 280 5.95 -16.95 -4.48
CA GLY A 280 6.78 -17.99 -3.86
C GLY A 280 8.27 -17.63 -3.73
N GLN A 281 8.62 -16.35 -3.92
CA GLN A 281 9.96 -15.81 -3.73
C GLN A 281 10.00 -14.95 -2.48
N SER A 282 11.14 -14.99 -1.79
CA SER A 282 11.47 -14.15 -0.62
C SER A 282 12.74 -13.38 -0.93
N VAL A 283 12.63 -12.09 -1.17
CA VAL A 283 13.73 -11.24 -1.66
C VAL A 283 13.99 -10.10 -0.69
N PRO A 284 15.24 -9.87 -0.23
CA PRO A 284 15.52 -8.84 0.77
C PRO A 284 15.32 -7.43 0.22
N ILE A 285 14.60 -6.59 0.96
CA ILE A 285 14.39 -5.18 0.64
C ILE A 285 15.54 -4.35 1.21
N LYS A 286 16.18 -3.55 0.35
CA LYS A 286 17.26 -2.62 0.75
C LYS A 286 16.67 -1.37 1.42
N LEU A 287 16.47 -1.44 2.74
CA LEU A 287 16.03 -0.28 3.55
C LEU A 287 17.22 0.62 3.92
N LYS A 288 17.07 1.94 3.76
CA LYS A 288 18.09 2.89 4.22
C LYS A 288 18.10 2.96 5.74
N LYS A 289 19.30 3.10 6.32
CA LYS A 289 19.44 3.54 7.71
C LYS A 289 18.86 4.95 7.80
N ASP A 290 17.80 5.12 8.57
CA ASP A 290 17.47 6.44 9.09
C ASP A 290 18.73 6.92 9.81
N LYS A 291 19.35 7.98 9.29
CA LYS A 291 20.35 8.72 10.05
C LYS A 291 19.60 9.18 11.29
N ALA A 292 19.86 8.54 12.42
CA ALA A 292 19.30 8.97 13.70
C ALA A 292 19.57 10.47 13.79
N ASN A 293 18.50 11.25 13.95
CA ASN A 293 18.62 12.66 14.30
C ASN A 293 19.29 12.69 15.68
N ASN A 294 20.62 12.79 15.68
CA ASN A 294 21.44 13.20 16.82
C ASN A 294 21.29 14.71 17.00
#